data_AF-A0A2A6E5A6-F1
#
_entry.id   AF-A0A2A6E5A6-F1
#
_cell.length_a   1.000
_cell.length_b   1.000
_cell.length_c   1.000
_cell.angle_alpha   90.00
_cell.angle_beta   90.00
_cell.angle_gamma   90.00
#
_symmetry.space_group_name_H-M   'P 1'
#
loop_
_entity.id
_entity.type
_entity.pdbx_description
1 polymer ?
#
loop_
_entity_poly.entity_id
_entity_poly.type
_entity_poly.pdbx_seq_one_letter_code
_entity_poly.pdbx_strand_id
1 'polypeptide(L)'
;MFITVNKKIMVCERVDFKYSWGIVDDGKVNLDLDYIADKYNRYYKKMFKQCHDCYMINGCHQCIFQLENLDSTPHCYGYKSEKQMIDYIKTYIDMLENRNIPFEELFNDVVFS
;
A
#
# COMPACT_ATOMS: atom_id res chain seq x y z
N MET A 1 -6.53 0.77 11.25
CA MET A 1 -6.33 -0.04 12.47
C MET A 1 -7.59 -0.85 12.72
N PHE A 2 -7.45 -2.16 12.98
CA PHE A 2 -8.57 -3.09 13.18
C PHE A 2 -8.27 -4.01 14.38
N ILE A 3 -9.27 -4.44 15.13
CA ILE A 3 -9.10 -5.37 16.26
C ILE A 3 -9.86 -6.65 15.97
N THR A 4 -9.18 -7.79 16.07
CA THR A 4 -9.78 -9.11 15.81
C THR A 4 -10.49 -9.68 17.04
N VAL A 5 -11.33 -10.70 16.86
CA VAL A 5 -11.97 -11.45 17.96
C VAL A 5 -10.97 -12.14 18.89
N ASN A 6 -9.77 -12.44 18.37
CA ASN A 6 -8.64 -12.96 19.14
C ASN A 6 -7.83 -11.85 19.80
N LYS A 7 -8.43 -10.66 19.93
CA LYS A 7 -7.88 -9.45 20.55
C LYS A 7 -6.60 -8.91 19.90
N LYS A 8 -6.21 -9.38 18.70
CA LYS A 8 -5.03 -8.84 17.98
C LYS A 8 -5.31 -7.47 17.39
N ILE A 9 -4.36 -6.55 17.54
CA ILE A 9 -4.37 -5.22 16.93
C ILE A 9 -3.67 -5.30 15.57
N MET A 10 -4.41 -4.96 14.52
CA MET A 10 -4.01 -5.08 13.12
C MET A 10 -3.86 -3.71 12.45
N VAL A 11 -2.97 -3.62 11.46
CA VAL A 11 -2.75 -2.43 10.62
C VAL A 11 -4.05 -2.00 9.94
N CYS A 12 -4.70 -2.94 9.25
CA CYS A 12 -6.04 -2.83 8.69
C CYS A 12 -6.68 -4.23 8.58
N GLU A 13 -7.93 -4.28 8.13
CA GLU A 13 -8.75 -5.48 8.01
C GLU A 13 -8.31 -6.44 6.89
N ARG A 14 -7.56 -5.94 5.90
CA ARG A 14 -7.14 -6.72 4.72
C ARG A 14 -5.75 -7.34 4.83
N VAL A 15 -5.07 -7.17 5.97
CA VAL A 15 -3.66 -7.58 6.15
C VAL A 15 -3.55 -8.86 6.96
N ASP A 16 -2.63 -9.74 6.58
CA ASP A 16 -2.35 -11.00 7.26
C ASP A 16 -2.03 -10.81 8.75
N PHE A 17 -2.56 -11.69 9.59
CA PHE A 17 -2.40 -11.67 11.04
C PHE A 17 -0.94 -11.71 11.53
N LYS A 18 0.02 -12.15 10.71
CA LYS A 18 1.46 -12.10 11.02
C LYS A 18 2.01 -10.68 11.18
N TYR A 19 1.32 -9.68 10.64
CA TYR A 19 1.68 -8.26 10.77
C TYR A 19 0.95 -7.54 11.92
N SER A 20 0.38 -8.28 12.88
CA SER A 20 -0.23 -7.68 14.07
C SER A 20 0.78 -6.83 14.85
N TRP A 21 0.33 -5.70 15.39
CA TRP A 21 1.12 -4.82 16.25
C TRP A 21 1.17 -5.29 17.70
N GLY A 22 0.17 -6.03 18.15
CA GLY A 22 0.10 -6.55 19.52
C GLY A 22 -1.29 -7.06 19.84
N ILE A 23 -1.63 -7.05 21.13
CA ILE A 23 -2.89 -7.59 21.63
C ILE A 23 -3.55 -6.63 22.63
N VAL A 24 -4.87 -6.64 22.65
CA VAL A 24 -5.64 -6.14 23.80
C VAL A 24 -5.80 -7.31 24.76
N ASP A 25 -5.50 -7.13 26.04
CA ASP A 25 -5.80 -8.14 27.05
C ASP A 25 -6.23 -7.50 28.37
N ASP A 26 -7.28 -8.04 28.97
CA ASP A 26 -7.91 -7.53 30.20
C ASP A 26 -8.13 -6.00 30.21
N GLY A 27 -8.66 -5.46 29.10
CA GLY A 27 -8.89 -4.02 28.93
C GLY A 27 -7.63 -3.17 28.73
N LYS A 28 -6.44 -3.78 28.68
CA LYS A 28 -5.15 -3.11 28.45
C LYS A 28 -4.66 -3.33 27.03
N VAL A 29 -4.03 -2.31 26.47
CA VAL A 29 -3.39 -2.36 25.16
C VAL A 29 -1.92 -2.70 25.35
N ASN A 30 -1.49 -3.84 24.81
CA ASN A 30 -0.10 -4.29 24.86
C ASN A 30 0.54 -4.11 23.49
N LEU A 31 1.39 -3.09 23.36
CA LEU A 31 2.12 -2.74 22.14
C LEU A 31 3.59 -2.53 22.48
N ASP A 32 4.48 -3.12 21.69
CA ASP A 32 5.91 -2.83 21.73
C ASP A 32 6.23 -1.81 20.64
N LEU A 33 6.23 -0.53 21.02
CA LEU A 33 6.38 0.57 20.07
C LEU A 33 7.75 0.60 19.40
N ASP A 34 8.81 0.24 20.13
CA ASP A 34 10.17 0.20 19.61
C ASP A 34 10.30 -0.92 18.57
N TYR A 35 9.78 -2.12 18.88
CA TYR A 35 9.74 -3.22 17.93
C TYR A 35 8.94 -2.87 16.66
N ILE A 36 7.78 -2.22 16.82
CA ILE A 36 6.95 -1.81 15.69
C ILE A 36 7.69 -0.79 14.82
N ALA A 37 8.27 0.25 15.42
CA ALA A 37 9.02 1.27 14.70
C ALA A 37 10.18 0.62 13.92
N ASP A 38 10.95 -0.25 14.55
CA ASP A 38 12.05 -0.97 13.93
C ASP A 38 11.59 -1.86 12.77
N LYS A 39 10.46 -2.56 12.92
CA LYS A 39 9.88 -3.41 11.87
C LYS A 39 9.47 -2.58 10.65
N TYR A 40 8.80 -1.46 10.85
CA TYR A 40 8.41 -0.56 9.76
C TYR A 40 9.60 0.11 9.10
N ASN A 41 10.59 0.58 9.88
CA ASN A 41 11.83 1.14 9.34
C ASN A 41 12.54 0.14 8.41
N ARG A 42 12.58 -1.15 8.76
CA ARG A 42 13.12 -2.21 7.90
C ARG A 42 12.31 -2.37 6.61
N TYR A 43 10.98 -2.33 6.67
CA TYR A 43 10.12 -2.39 5.48
C TYR A 43 10.35 -1.21 4.55
N TYR A 44 10.32 0.02 5.08
CA TYR A 44 10.54 1.22 4.28
C TYR A 44 11.93 1.25 3.67
N LYS A 45 12.99 0.84 4.40
CA LYS A 45 14.34 0.77 3.85
C LYS A 45 14.47 -0.19 2.66
N LYS A 46 13.73 -1.31 2.68
CA LYS A 46 13.70 -2.26 1.55
C LYS A 46 12.92 -1.70 0.36
N MET A 47 11.75 -1.13 0.62
CA MET A 47 10.88 -0.56 -0.41
C MET A 47 11.51 0.68 -1.07
N PHE A 48 12.24 1.50 -0.30
CA PHE A 48 12.84 2.74 -0.77
C PHE A 48 13.68 2.55 -2.03
N LYS A 49 14.41 1.43 -2.15
CA LYS A 49 15.23 1.12 -3.33
C LYS A 49 14.44 1.09 -4.64
N GLN A 50 13.15 0.72 -4.58
CA GLN A 50 12.25 0.67 -5.73
C GLN A 50 11.34 1.90 -5.79
N CYS A 51 11.08 2.56 -4.66
CA CYS A 51 10.15 3.69 -4.61
C CYS A 51 10.82 5.03 -4.93
N HIS A 52 12.12 5.20 -4.65
CA HIS A 52 12.79 6.51 -4.69
C HIS A 52 12.82 7.17 -6.08
N ASP A 53 12.78 6.37 -7.14
CA ASP A 53 12.78 6.76 -8.55
C ASP A 53 11.45 6.44 -9.25
N CYS A 54 10.45 5.98 -8.49
CA CYS A 54 9.13 5.67 -9.00
C CYS A 54 8.31 6.95 -9.22
N TYR A 55 7.91 7.21 -10.46
CA TYR A 55 7.10 8.37 -10.82
C TYR A 55 5.65 8.30 -10.31
N MET A 56 5.24 7.15 -9.78
CA MET A 56 3.93 6.95 -9.14
C MET A 56 3.96 7.19 -7.62
N ILE A 57 5.11 7.53 -7.00
CA ILE A 57 5.25 7.55 -5.53
C ILE A 57 4.19 8.41 -4.80
N ASN A 58 3.80 9.56 -5.37
CA ASN A 58 2.84 10.47 -4.75
C ASN A 58 1.38 9.99 -4.81
N GLY A 59 1.07 9.05 -5.71
CA GLY A 59 -0.27 8.48 -5.92
C GLY A 59 -0.28 6.96 -5.86
N CYS A 60 0.70 6.36 -5.20
CA CYS A 60 0.86 4.91 -5.22
C CYS A 60 -0.20 4.24 -4.33
N HIS A 61 -1.02 3.37 -4.92
CA HIS A 61 -2.03 2.58 -4.20
C HIS A 61 -1.52 1.18 -3.79
N GLN A 62 -0.27 0.84 -4.12
CA GLN A 62 0.31 -0.44 -3.76
C GLN A 62 0.50 -0.57 -2.25
N CYS A 63 -0.28 -1.44 -1.62
CA CYS A 63 -0.08 -1.79 -0.22
C CYS A 63 1.17 -2.68 -0.07
N ILE A 64 2.14 -2.24 0.74
CA ILE A 64 3.39 -3.00 0.98
C ILE A 64 3.13 -4.34 1.68
N PHE A 65 2.07 -4.43 2.48
CA PHE A 65 1.69 -5.66 3.21
C PHE A 65 1.08 -6.73 2.31
N GLN A 66 0.68 -6.37 1.09
CA GLN A 66 0.22 -7.31 0.06
C GLN A 66 1.37 -7.77 -0.86
N LEU A 67 2.58 -7.25 -0.66
CA LEU A 67 3.73 -7.69 -1.43
C LEU A 67 4.23 -9.03 -0.91
N GLU A 68 4.57 -9.90 -1.86
CA GLU A 68 5.31 -11.11 -1.54
C GLU A 68 6.67 -10.73 -0.94
N ASN A 69 7.12 -11.52 0.04
CA ASN A 69 8.48 -11.42 0.58
C ASN A 69 8.83 -10.06 1.22
N LEU A 70 7.86 -9.32 1.79
CA LEU A 70 8.10 -8.05 2.50
C LEU A 70 9.19 -8.14 3.60
N ASP A 71 9.23 -9.26 4.31
CA ASP A 71 10.23 -9.51 5.35
C ASP A 71 11.65 -9.79 4.80
N SER A 72 11.80 -10.08 3.51
CA SER A 72 13.10 -10.31 2.85
C SER A 72 13.33 -9.30 1.71
N THR A 73 13.01 -9.68 0.48
CA THR A 73 13.22 -8.89 -0.73
C THR A 73 11.87 -8.68 -1.43
N PRO A 74 11.10 -7.65 -1.03
CA PRO A 74 9.83 -7.36 -1.68
C PRO A 74 10.05 -6.91 -3.12
N HIS A 75 9.13 -7.30 -4.00
CA HIS A 75 9.04 -6.74 -5.35
C HIS A 75 7.79 -5.88 -5.46
N CYS A 76 7.95 -4.63 -5.91
CA CYS A 76 6.84 -3.70 -6.09
C CYS A 76 6.23 -3.83 -7.48
N TYR A 77 4.98 -4.28 -7.58
CA TYR A 77 4.25 -4.35 -8.85
C TYR A 77 3.71 -2.99 -9.32
N GLY A 78 3.64 -2.01 -8.42
CA GLY A 78 3.15 -0.65 -8.70
C GLY A 78 4.20 0.32 -9.23
N TYR A 79 5.44 -0.13 -9.49
CA TYR A 79 6.50 0.74 -10.01
C TYR A 79 6.14 1.31 -11.38
N LYS A 80 6.39 2.61 -11.57
CA LYS A 80 6.33 3.27 -12.87
C LYS A 80 7.57 4.12 -13.10
N SER A 81 8.27 3.84 -14.17
CA SER A 81 9.25 4.78 -14.75
C SER A 81 8.55 6.02 -15.31
N GLU A 82 9.32 7.07 -15.61
CA GLU A 82 8.83 8.29 -16.25
C GLU A 82 7.98 8.01 -17.49
N LYS A 83 8.51 7.18 -18.40
CA LYS A 83 7.80 6.82 -19.64
C LYS A 83 6.47 6.13 -19.34
N GLN A 84 6.46 5.15 -18.43
CA GLN A 84 5.24 4.45 -18.04
C GLN A 84 4.23 5.39 -17.37
N MET A 85 4.69 6.41 -16.64
CA MET A 85 3.81 7.41 -16.04
C MET A 85 3.20 8.34 -17.10
N ILE A 86 3.99 8.79 -18.08
CA ILE A 86 3.49 9.60 -19.20
C ILE A 86 2.44 8.81 -19.99
N ASP A 87 2.73 7.56 -20.33
CA ASP A 87 1.80 6.71 -21.07
C ASP A 87 0.53 6.41 -20.26
N TYR A 88 0.66 6.25 -18.94
CA TYR A 88 -0.47 6.12 -18.01
C TYR A 88 -1.36 7.37 -18.08
N ILE A 89 -0.82 8.57 -17.88
CA ILE A 89 -1.60 9.83 -17.90
C ILE A 89 -2.27 10.04 -19.26
N LYS A 90 -1.54 9.84 -20.37
CA LYS A 90 -2.09 9.95 -21.73
C LYS A 90 -3.32 9.08 -21.91
N THR A 91 -3.25 7.82 -21.47
CA THR A 91 -4.38 6.88 -21.57
C THR A 91 -5.65 7.45 -20.95
N TYR A 92 -5.58 8.01 -19.73
CA TYR A 92 -6.76 8.58 -19.07
C TYR A 92 -7.24 9.88 -19.72
N ILE A 93 -6.33 10.74 -20.19
CA ILE A 93 -6.69 11.95 -20.94
C ILE A 93 -7.43 11.57 -22.22
N ASP A 94 -6.88 10.62 -23.00
CA ASP A 94 -7.50 10.14 -24.24
C ASP A 94 -8.90 9.55 -23.96
N MET A 95 -9.07 8.82 -22.85
CA MET A 95 -10.39 8.28 -22.44
C MET A 95 -11.39 9.41 -22.15
N LEU A 96 -10.97 10.49 -21.48
CA LEU A 96 -11.81 11.65 -21.19
C LEU A 96 -12.18 12.44 -22.45
N GLU A 97 -11.20 12.68 -23.32
CA GLU A 97 -11.41 13.42 -24.57
C GLU A 97 -12.36 12.70 -25.52
N ASN A 98 -12.26 11.37 -25.59
CA ASN A 98 -13.06 10.56 -26.52
C ASN A 98 -14.51 10.32 -26.08
N ARG A 99 -14.99 10.89 -24.96
CA ARG A 99 -16.36 10.74 -24.40
C ARG A 99 -16.87 9.28 -24.30
N ASN A 100 -15.97 8.29 -24.39
CA ASN A 100 -16.36 6.89 -24.50
C ASN A 100 -16.61 6.23 -23.15
N ILE A 101 -16.30 6.91 -22.03
CA ILE A 101 -16.43 6.38 -20.66
C ILE A 101 -16.93 7.50 -19.72
N PRO A 102 -17.95 7.27 -18.89
CA PRO A 102 -18.38 8.20 -17.85
C PRO A 102 -17.25 8.52 -16.87
N PHE A 103 -17.13 9.78 -16.46
CA PHE A 103 -16.10 10.22 -15.49
C PHE A 103 -16.11 9.39 -14.19
N GLU A 104 -17.29 8.95 -13.73
CA GLU A 104 -17.44 8.16 -12.51
C GLU A 104 -16.79 6.77 -12.63
N GLU A 105 -16.92 6.11 -13.78
CA GLU A 105 -16.25 4.82 -14.04
C GLU A 105 -14.73 5.01 -14.08
N LEU A 106 -14.27 6.04 -14.79
CA LEU A 106 -12.85 6.38 -14.86
C LEU A 106 -12.26 6.72 -13.48
N PHE A 107 -13.00 7.49 -12.69
CA PHE A 107 -12.58 7.90 -11.35
C PHE A 107 -12.43 6.68 -10.44
N ASN A 108 -13.34 5.72 -10.52
CA ASN A 108 -13.25 4.50 -9.73
C ASN A 108 -12.04 3.65 -10.13
N ASP A 109 -11.77 3.53 -11.43
CA ASP A 109 -10.61 2.78 -11.94
C ASP A 109 -9.26 3.45 -11.61
N VAL A 110 -9.23 4.75 -11.35
CA VAL A 110 -7.98 5.45 -10.96
C VAL A 110 -7.80 5.42 -9.44
N VAL A 111 -8.87 5.66 -8.68
CA VAL A 111 -8.81 5.93 -7.24
C VAL A 111 -8.95 4.66 -6.39
N PHE A 112 -9.66 3.64 -6.87
CA PHE A 112 -10.00 2.45 -6.08
C PHE A 112 -9.41 1.13 -6.62
N SER A 113 -8.59 1.17 -7.67
CA SER A 113 -7.88 0.01 -8.24
C SER A 113 -6.63 -0.40 -7.49
#